data_AF-A0A1W9Q6Y5-F1
#
_entry.id   AF-A0A1W9Q6Y5-F1
#
_cell.length_a   1.000
_cell.length_b   1.000
_cell.length_c   1.000
_cell.angle_alpha   90.00
_cell.angle_beta   90.00
_cell.angle_gamma   90.00
#
_symmetry.space_group_name_H-M   'P 1'
#
loop_
_entity.id
_entity.type
_entity.pdbx_description
1 polymer ?
#
loop_
_entity_poly.entity_id
_entity_poly.type
_entity_poly.pdbx_seq_one_letter_code
_entity_poly.pdbx_strand_id
1 'polypeptide(L)' 'MTREGLVEDGLLVTGSGAVEVRPDLVLVELGAQAEAPDVQDAVREASAGLGRVREVLLSAGVEASDLRTTTTATWV' A
#
# COMPACT_ATOMS: atom_id res chain seq x y z
N MET A 1 27.28 -36.75 -32.88
CA MET A 1 27.60 -35.85 -31.76
C MET A 1 29.08 -35.52 -31.94
N THR A 2 29.47 -34.35 -32.44
CA THR A 2 29.29 -33.04 -31.80
C THR A 2 29.39 -31.91 -32.84
N ARG A 3 28.69 -30.82 -32.54
CA ARG A 3 28.22 -29.68 -33.37
C ARG A 3 29.27 -28.93 -34.20
N GLU A 4 28.84 -28.56 -35.41
CA GLU A 4 29.47 -27.64 -36.36
C GLU A 4 29.49 -26.17 -35.88
N GLY A 5 30.59 -25.49 -36.20
CA GLY A 5 30.69 -24.09 -36.64
C GLY A 5 29.87 -23.03 -35.92
N LEU A 6 30.46 -22.40 -34.91
CA LEU A 6 30.07 -21.05 -34.50
C LEU A 6 31.03 -20.07 -35.15
N VAL A 7 30.45 -19.11 -35.87
CA VAL A 7 31.05 -18.00 -36.61
C VAL A 7 32.28 -17.39 -35.88
N GLU A 8 33.45 -17.45 -36.50
CA GLU A 8 34.67 -16.75 -36.06
C GLU A 8 34.67 -15.29 -36.54
N ASP A 9 33.77 -14.46 -36.01
CA ASP A 9 33.90 -12.98 -36.05
C ASP A 9 32.84 -12.32 -35.12
N GLY A 10 32.90 -12.61 -33.83
CA GLY A 10 31.94 -12.06 -32.88
C GLY A 10 32.41 -12.06 -31.44
N LEU A 11 32.23 -10.93 -30.76
CA LEU A 11 32.57 -10.76 -29.34
C LEU A 11 31.32 -11.01 -28.49
N LEU A 12 31.38 -12.03 -27.63
CA LEU A 12 30.31 -12.27 -26.65
C LEU A 12 30.58 -11.43 -25.40
N VAL A 13 29.75 -10.43 -25.14
CA VAL A 13 29.83 -9.58 -23.95
C VAL A 13 28.57 -9.74 -23.11
N THR A 14 28.79 -9.91 -21.81
CA THR A 14 27.75 -9.82 -20.80
C THR A 14 27.85 -8.47 -20.10
N GLY A 15 26.73 -7.77 -20.01
CA GLY A 15 26.61 -6.52 -19.25
C GLY A 15 25.43 -6.64 -18.29
N SER A 16 25.65 -6.27 -17.04
CA SER A 16 24.58 -6.07 -16.07
C SER A 16 24.44 -4.56 -15.80
N GLY A 17 23.20 -4.11 -15.70
CA GLY A 17 22.84 -2.77 -15.29
C GLY A 17 21.88 -2.85 -14.11
N ALA A 18 22.17 -2.12 -13.05
CA ALA A 18 21.28 -1.92 -11.93
C ALA A 18 21.15 -0.42 -11.68
N VAL A 19 19.96 0.01 -11.29
CA VAL A 19 19.70 1.40 -10.90
C VAL A 19 18.90 1.39 -9.61
N GLU A 20 19.33 2.19 -8.64
CA GLU A 20 18.56 2.43 -7.43
C GLU A 20 17.60 3.60 -7.66
N VAL A 21 16.36 3.42 -7.23
CA VAL A 21 15.32 4.45 -7.31
C VAL A 21 14.70 4.65 -5.93
N ARG A 22 14.22 5.86 -5.67
CA ARG A 22 13.46 6.15 -4.44
C ARG A 22 11.98 5.82 -4.68
N PRO A 23 11.32 5.10 -3.76
CA PRO A 23 9.86 4.95 -3.80
C PRO A 23 9.16 6.31 -3.75
N ASP A 24 8.15 6.49 -4.58
CA ASP A 24 7.38 7.72 -4.74
C ASP A 24 5.94 7.61 -4.22
N LEU A 25 5.49 6.40 -3.90
CA LEU A 25 4.16 6.12 -3.37
C LEU A 25 4.24 5.30 -2.09
N VAL A 26 3.39 5.66 -1.12
CA VAL A 26 3.16 4.88 0.10
C VAL A 26 1.66 4.64 0.23
N LEU A 27 1.27 3.37 0.39
CA LEU A 27 -0.10 2.98 0.70
C LEU A 27 -0.16 2.58 2.18
N VAL A 28 -1.09 3.18 2.93
CA VAL A 28 -1.30 2.90 4.37
C VAL A 28 -2.76 2.51 4.60
N GLU A 29 -2.97 1.38 5.27
CA GLU A 29 -4.29 0.94 5.73
C GLU A 29 -4.46 1.28 7.22
N LEU A 30 -5.52 2.01 7.55
CA LEU A 30 -5.82 2.46 8.90
C LEU A 30 -7.23 2.00 9.27
N GLY A 31 -7.39 1.54 10.52
CA GLY A 31 -8.68 1.17 11.09
C GLY A 31 -8.87 1.78 12.47
N ALA A 32 -10.13 2.01 12.84
CA ALA A 32 -10.50 2.32 14.21
C ALA A 32 -11.28 1.13 14.78
N GLN A 33 -10.92 0.71 15.99
CA GLN A 33 -11.60 -0.32 16.75
C GLN A 33 -12.13 0.30 18.04
N ALA A 34 -13.34 -0.08 18.42
CA ALA A 34 -13.95 0.27 19.68
C ALA A 34 -14.73 -0.92 20.22
N GLU A 35 -14.83 -0.98 21.55
CA GLU A 35 -15.53 -2.05 22.28
C GLU A 35 -16.52 -1.41 23.23
N ALA A 36 -17.76 -1.88 23.20
CA ALA A 36 -18.81 -1.40 24.08
C ALA A 36 -19.79 -2.55 24.41
N PRO A 37 -20.51 -2.47 25.54
CA PRO A 37 -21.54 -3.46 25.88
C PRO A 37 -22.69 -3.51 24.86
N ASP A 38 -22.94 -2.40 24.17
CA ASP A 38 -23.91 -2.29 23.09
C ASP A 38 -23.19 -2.15 21.74
N VAL A 39 -23.65 -2.91 20.75
CA VAL A 39 -23.04 -2.94 19.42
C VAL A 39 -23.16 -1.58 18.70
N GLN A 40 -24.28 -0.87 18.87
CA GLN A 40 -24.44 0.46 18.26
C GLN A 40 -23.44 1.45 18.87
N ASP A 41 -23.16 1.33 20.16
CA ASP A 41 -22.18 2.17 20.85
C ASP A 41 -20.77 1.92 20.28
N ALA A 42 -20.37 0.66 20.13
CA ALA A 42 -19.08 0.27 19.56
C ALA A 42 -18.92 0.78 18.10
N VAL A 43 -19.96 0.62 17.27
CA VAL A 43 -19.93 1.09 15.87
C VAL A 43 -19.84 2.61 15.80
N ARG A 44 -20.59 3.33 16.63
CA ARG A 44 -20.54 4.80 16.66
C ARG A 44 -19.17 5.31 17.09
N GLU A 45 -18.56 4.69 18.10
CA GLU A 45 -17.24 5.09 18.60
C GLU A 45 -16.14 4.79 17.57
N ALA A 46 -16.15 3.61 16.94
CA ALA A 46 -15.22 3.27 15.86
C ALA A 46 -15.37 4.25 14.67
N SER A 47 -16.60 4.58 14.28
CA SER A 47 -16.88 5.53 13.19
C SER A 47 -16.38 6.93 13.53
N ALA A 48 -16.56 7.39 14.77
CA ALA A 48 -16.04 8.67 15.24
C ALA A 48 -14.51 8.69 15.24
N GLY A 49 -13.87 7.56 15.60
CA GLY A 49 -12.42 7.38 15.51
C GLY A 49 -11.89 7.56 14.09
N LEU A 50 -12.51 6.89 13.11
CA LEU A 50 -12.19 7.05 11.70
C LEU A 50 -12.38 8.49 11.21
N GLY A 51 -13.44 9.16 11.65
CA GLY A 51 -13.69 10.57 11.36
C GLY A 51 -12.54 11.48 11.80
N ARG A 52 -12.05 11.30 13.04
CA ARG A 52 -10.91 12.07 13.56
C ARG A 52 -9.62 11.81 12.79
N VAL A 53 -9.32 10.55 12.46
CA VAL A 53 -8.14 10.21 11.66
C VAL A 53 -8.19 10.90 10.30
N ARG A 54 -9.35 10.88 9.65
CA ARG A 54 -9.56 11.57 8.37
C ARG A 54 -9.31 13.07 8.48
N GLU A 55 -9.84 13.73 9.50
CA GLU A 55 -9.64 15.16 9.72
C GLU A 55 -8.15 15.50 9.92
N VAL A 56 -7.44 14.71 10.72
CA VAL A 56 -6.00 14.88 10.95
C VAL A 56 -5.22 14.73 9.64
N LEU A 57 -5.49 13.70 8.85
CA LEU A 57 -4.79 13.48 7.58
C LEU A 57 -5.04 14.61 6.58
N LEU A 58 -6.29 15.09 6.46
CA LEU A 58 -6.60 16.25 5.63
C LEU A 58 -5.86 17.51 6.11
N SER A 59 -5.82 17.75 7.43
CA SER A 59 -5.10 18.89 8.00
C SER A 59 -3.58 18.79 7.85
N ALA A 60 -3.05 17.58 7.76
CA ALA A 60 -1.62 17.30 7.51
C ALA A 60 -1.25 17.43 6.03
N GLY A 61 -2.22 17.67 5.14
CA GLY A 61 -2.00 17.91 3.72
C GLY A 61 -2.21 16.70 2.81
N VAL A 62 -2.80 15.61 3.32
CA VAL A 62 -3.24 14.51 2.45
C VAL A 62 -4.46 14.96 1.67
N GLU A 63 -4.45 14.77 0.34
CA GLU A 63 -5.58 15.15 -0.49
C GLU A 63 -6.78 14.24 -0.25
N ALA A 64 -7.99 14.79 -0.35
CA ALA A 64 -9.21 14.01 -0.14
C ALA A 64 -9.38 12.86 -1.16
N SER A 65 -8.80 12.97 -2.35
CA SER A 65 -8.75 11.94 -3.39
C SER A 65 -7.92 10.71 -3.01
N ASP A 66 -6.94 10.90 -2.12
CA ASP A 66 -6.02 9.84 -1.67
C ASP A 66 -6.59 9.08 -0.47
N LEU A 67 -7.68 9.57 0.14
CA LEU A 67 -8.34 8.93 1.26
C LEU A 67 -9.50 8.06 0.78
N ARG A 68 -9.43 6.76 1.07
CA ARG A 68 -10.50 5.80 0.79
C ARG A 68 -10.85 5.00 2.04
N THR A 69 -12.14 4.82 2.29
CA THR A 69 -12.67 3.92 3.32
C THR A 69 -13.30 2.72 2.64
N THR A 70 -12.83 1.51 2.94
CA THR A 70 -13.17 0.30 2.16
C THR A 70 -14.05 -0.69 2.92
N THR A 71 -13.88 -0.86 4.23
CA THR A 71 -14.55 -1.96 4.95
C THR A 71 -14.87 -1.63 6.40
N THR A 72 -15.96 -2.20 6.92
CA THR A 72 -16.33 -2.21 8.34
C THR A 72 -16.73 -3.64 8.72
N ALA A 73 -16.27 -4.13 9.87
CA ALA A 73 -16.59 -5.46 10.40
C ALA A 73 -17.00 -5.36 11.87
N THR A 74 -17.98 -6.17 12.28
CA THR A 74 -18.44 -6.31 13.66
C THR A 74 -18.29 -7.77 14.07
N TRP A 75 -17.71 -8.00 15.24
CA TRP A 75 -17.51 -9.34 15.81
C TRP A 75 -18.46 -9.49 17.01
N VAL A 76 -19.13 -10.65 17.11
CA VAL A 76 -20.07 -11.00 18.19
C VAL A 76 -19.58 -12.25 18.89
#